data_AF-A0A9E0LWJ0-F1
#
_entry.id   AF-A0A9E0LWJ0-F1
#
_cell.length_a   1.000
_cell.length_b   1.000
_cell.length_c   1.000
_cell.angle_alpha   90.00
_cell.angle_beta   90.00
_cell.angle_gamma   90.00
#
_symmetry.space_group_name_H-M   'P 1'
#
loop_
_entity.id
_entity.type
_entity.pdbx_description
1 polymer ?
#
loop_
_entity_poly.entity_id
_entity_poly.type
_entity_poly.pdbx_seq_one_letter_code
_entity_poly.pdbx_strand_id
1 'polypeptide(L)' 'MATCPKCGCDAAMTEHHIYPQRFFGKDRDGNNEKVVLCQRCHGKLENQIPFSPEQPKEFYEGLARDFLGNSFDDAFKKSF' A
#
# COMPACT_ATOMS: atom_id res chain seq x y z
N MET A 1 -4.98 2.76 -19.55
CA MET A 1 -5.58 1.97 -18.47
C MET A 1 -4.53 1.75 -17.40
N ALA A 2 -4.85 1.99 -16.12
CA ALA A 2 -3.94 1.67 -15.04
C ALA A 2 -3.91 0.14 -14.86
N THR A 3 -2.71 -0.43 -14.76
CA THR A 3 -2.52 -1.88 -14.58
C THR A 3 -2.05 -2.12 -13.15
N CYS A 4 -2.58 -3.14 -12.48
CA CYS A 4 -2.17 -3.47 -11.12
C CYS A 4 -0.67 -3.83 -11.11
N PRO A 5 0.18 -3.11 -10.36
CA PRO A 5 1.62 -3.35 -10.33
C PRO A 5 1.96 -4.75 -9.79
N LYS A 6 1.08 -5.32 -8.95
CA LYS A 6 1.30 -6.63 -8.35
C LYS A 6 1.01 -7.81 -9.30
N CYS A 7 -0.09 -7.74 -10.04
CA CYS A 7 -0.63 -8.91 -10.75
C CYS A 7 -0.89 -8.67 -12.24
N GLY A 8 -0.65 -7.46 -12.75
CA GLY A 8 -0.78 -7.16 -14.17
C GLY A 8 -2.21 -7.06 -14.69
N CYS A 9 -3.24 -7.14 -13.83
CA CYS A 9 -4.63 -7.03 -14.30
C CYS A 9 -5.08 -5.57 -14.45
N ASP A 10 -6.03 -5.36 -15.35
CA ASP A 10 -6.69 -4.11 -15.71
C ASP A 10 -8.11 -4.02 -15.09
N ALA A 11 -8.28 -4.55 -13.88
CA ALA A 11 -9.54 -4.58 -13.15
C ALA A 11 -9.75 -3.33 -12.28
N ALA A 12 -10.91 -3.24 -11.60
CA ALA A 12 -11.25 -2.14 -10.68
C ALA A 12 -10.09 -1.81 -9.71
N MET A 13 -9.45 -0.67 -9.97
CA MET A 13 -8.31 -0.16 -9.21
C MET A 13 -8.79 0.63 -8.00
N THR A 14 -8.02 0.59 -6.92
CA THR A 14 -8.30 1.26 -5.65
C THR A 14 -7.00 1.72 -5.00
N GLU A 15 -7.06 2.81 -4.26
CA GLU A 15 -5.92 3.34 -3.51
C GLU A 15 -5.75 2.60 -2.19
N HIS A 16 -4.56 2.06 -1.97
CA HIS A 16 -4.15 1.51 -0.69
C HIS A 16 -3.20 2.49 0.01
N HIS A 17 -3.45 2.79 1.28
CA HIS A 17 -2.52 3.58 2.09
C HIS A 17 -1.47 2.63 2.65
N ILE A 18 -0.18 2.94 2.45
CA ILE A 18 0.90 2.12 3.00
C ILE A 18 0.81 2.08 4.52
N TYR A 19 0.50 3.22 5.15
CA TYR A 19 0.28 3.28 6.58
C TYR A 19 -1.21 3.16 6.91
N PRO A 20 -1.61 2.18 7.76
CA PRO A 20 -3.01 1.98 8.10
C PRO A 20 -3.62 3.23 8.74
N GLN A 21 -4.72 3.74 8.16
CA GLN A 21 -5.41 4.93 8.66
C GLN A 21 -5.87 4.79 10.12
N ARG A 22 -6.14 3.57 10.59
CA ARG A 22 -6.52 3.28 11.98
C ARG A 22 -5.45 3.68 13.00
N PHE A 23 -4.19 3.73 12.59
CA PHE A 23 -3.06 4.09 13.45
C PHE A 23 -2.52 5.49 13.12
N PHE A 24 -2.36 5.78 11.83
CA PHE A 24 -1.70 7.01 11.37
C PHE A 24 -2.66 8.14 11.01
N GLY A 25 -3.97 7.90 11.04
CA GLY A 25 -4.99 8.88 10.60
C GLY A 25 -5.00 9.07 9.08
N LYS A 26 -6.06 9.69 8.57
CA LYS A 26 -6.24 9.96 7.14
C LYS A 26 -5.52 11.24 6.68
N ASP A 27 -5.37 12.21 7.59
CA ASP A 27 -4.91 13.58 7.29
C ASP A 27 -3.73 14.03 8.19
N ARG A 28 -3.01 13.09 8.84
CA ARG A 28 -1.78 13.46 9.55
C ARG A 28 -0.64 13.64 8.54
N ASP A 29 0.17 14.67 8.71
CA ASP A 29 1.39 14.93 7.94
C ASP A 29 2.24 13.66 7.86
N GLY A 30 2.18 12.96 6.71
CA GLY A 30 2.94 11.73 6.45
C GLY A 30 2.15 10.42 6.37
N ASN A 31 0.85 10.45 6.04
CA ASN A 31 0.12 9.30 5.49
C ASN A 31 -0.38 9.55 4.06
N ASN A 32 0.48 10.13 3.22
CA ASN A 32 0.20 10.42 1.81
C ASN A 32 0.72 9.33 0.88
N GLU A 33 1.49 8.38 1.42
CA GLU A 33 2.12 7.27 0.75
C GLU A 33 1.04 6.25 0.40
N LYS A 34 0.63 6.28 -0.88
CA LYS A 34 -0.41 5.42 -1.42
C LYS A 34 0.10 4.66 -2.63
N VAL A 35 -0.48 3.48 -2.82
CA VAL A 35 -0.25 2.66 -4.01
C VAL A 35 -1.58 2.28 -4.62
N VAL A 36 -1.66 2.30 -5.95
CA VAL A 36 -2.88 1.93 -6.66
C VAL A 36 -2.81 0.44 -7.01
N LEU A 37 -3.78 -0.33 -6.51
CA LEU A 37 -3.86 -1.80 -6.69
C LEU A 37 -5.24 -2.20 -7.19
N CYS A 38 -5.36 -3.36 -7.82
CA CYS A 38 -6.69 -3.94 -8.02
C CYS A 38 -7.31 -4.35 -6.68
N GLN A 39 -8.63 -4.34 -6.57
CA GLN A 39 -9.38 -4.73 -5.36
C GLN A 39 -8.90 -6.05 -4.73
N ARG A 40 -8.57 -7.05 -5.57
CA ARG A 40 -8.07 -8.35 -5.08
C ARG A 40 -6.70 -8.24 -4.41
N CYS A 41 -5.79 -7.48 -4.99
CA CYS A 41 -4.46 -7.25 -4.41
C CYS A 41 -4.53 -6.34 -3.20
N HIS A 42 -5.42 -5.34 -3.21
CA HIS A 42 -5.70 -4.50 -2.05
C HIS A 42 -6.08 -5.33 -0.82
N GLY A 43 -7.11 -6.19 -0.93
CA GLY A 43 -7.53 -7.03 0.20
C GLY A 43 -6.46 -8.02 0.67
N LYS A 44 -5.65 -8.56 -0.25
CA LYS A 44 -4.51 -9.44 0.12
C LYS A 44 -3.41 -8.71 0.89
N LEU A 45 -3.16 -7.45 0.56
CA LEU A 45 -2.20 -6.62 1.28
C LEU A 45 -2.75 -6.24 2.66
N GLU A 46 -4.00 -5.79 2.71
CA GLU A 46 -4.67 -5.41 3.95
C GLU A 46 -4.74 -6.56 4.98
N ASN A 47 -5.00 -7.79 4.53
CA ASN A 47 -5.02 -8.98 5.39
C ASN A 47 -3.66 -9.34 6.02
N GLN A 48 -2.55 -8.82 5.50
CA GLN A 48 -1.22 -9.03 6.09
C GLN A 48 -0.89 -7.98 7.16
N ILE A 49 -1.62 -6.85 7.17
CA ILE A 49 -1.38 -5.76 8.11
C ILE A 49 -1.98 -6.15 9.47
N PRO A 50 -1.16 -6.27 10.54
CA PRO A 50 -1.63 -6.66 11.85
C PRO A 50 -2.67 -5.65 12.38
N PHE A 51 -3.77 -6.17 12.93
CA PHE A 51 -4.86 -5.32 13.44
C PHE A 51 -4.46 -4.53 14.69
N SER A 52 -3.57 -5.07 15.53
CA SER A 52 -3.00 -4.47 16.75
C SER A 52 -1.84 -5.35 17.24
N PRO A 53 -0.80 -4.81 17.91
CA PRO A 53 -0.54 -3.38 18.14
C PRO A 53 -0.02 -2.66 16.89
N GLU A 54 -0.04 -1.32 16.90
CA GLU A 54 0.64 -0.49 15.90
C GLU A 54 2.12 -0.89 15.78
N GLN A 55 2.58 -1.07 14.54
CA GLN A 55 3.98 -1.31 14.22
C GLN A 55 4.69 -0.02 13.77
N PRO A 56 6.04 0.03 13.80
CA PRO A 56 6.82 1.12 13.20
C PRO A 56 6.55 1.29 11.69
N LYS A 57 6.77 2.48 11.13
CA LYS A 57 6.52 2.75 9.70
C LYS A 57 7.29 1.82 8.77
N GLU A 58 8.53 1.50 9.14
CA GLU A 58 9.44 0.62 8.41
C GLU A 58 8.88 -0.80 8.26
N PHE A 59 8.06 -1.26 9.20
CA PHE A 59 7.38 -2.54 9.09
C PHE A 59 6.38 -2.52 7.93
N TYR A 60 5.57 -1.47 7.82
CA TYR A 60 4.57 -1.36 6.74
C TYR A 60 5.23 -1.13 5.38
N GLU A 61 6.30 -0.32 5.33
CA GLU A 61 7.11 -0.15 4.12
C GLU A 61 7.73 -1.48 3.67
N GLY A 62 8.29 -2.25 4.60
CA GLY A 62 8.85 -3.57 4.33
C GLY A 62 7.79 -4.54 3.81
N LEU A 63 6.63 -4.59 4.48
CA LEU A 63 5.50 -5.43 4.07
C LEU A 63 4.99 -5.07 2.66
N ALA A 64 4.85 -3.77 2.37
CA ALA A 64 4.44 -3.31 1.05
C ALA A 64 5.51 -3.59 -0.02
N ARG A 65 6.80 -3.44 0.32
CA ARG A 65 7.92 -3.79 -0.56
C ARG A 65 7.96 -5.28 -0.84
N ASP A 66 7.81 -6.13 0.16
CA ASP A 66 7.76 -7.59 -0.01
C ASP A 66 6.55 -8.01 -0.84
N PHE A 67 5.41 -7.35 -0.63
CA PHE A 67 4.21 -7.62 -1.39
C PHE A 67 4.36 -7.21 -2.86
N LEU A 68 4.80 -5.98 -3.14
CA LEU A 68 4.86 -5.41 -4.50
C LEU A 68 6.15 -5.72 -5.26
N GLY A 69 7.22 -6.13 -4.58
CA GLY A 69 8.53 -6.35 -5.16
C GLY A 69 9.08 -5.10 -5.85
N ASN A 70 9.66 -5.28 -7.04
CA ASN A 70 10.28 -4.20 -7.82
C ASN A 70 9.30 -3.05 -8.15
N SER A 71 8.00 -3.31 -8.17
CA SER A 71 7.00 -2.28 -8.44
C SER A 71 6.73 -1.35 -7.26
N PHE A 72 7.27 -1.65 -6.07
CA PHE A 72 7.20 -0.76 -4.91
C PHE A 72 7.96 0.53 -5.16
N ASP A 73 9.21 0.44 -5.63
CA ASP A 73 10.06 1.61 -5.84
C ASP A 73 9.49 2.55 -6.92
N ASP A 74 8.88 1.99 -7.95
CA ASP A 74 8.21 2.77 -9.01
C ASP A 74 6.95 3.50 -8.51
N ALA A 75 6.23 2.90 -7.56
CA ALA A 75 5.04 3.49 -6.96
C ALA A 75 5.39 4.52 -5.87
N PHE A 76 6.44 4.25 -5.08
CA PHE A 76 6.85 5.07 -3.95
C PHE A 76 7.62 6.33 -4.37
N LYS A 77 8.41 6.28 -5.45
CA LYS A 77 9.18 7.43 -5.97
C LYS A 77 8.35 8.59 -6.52
N LYS A 78 7.03 8.42 -6.69
CA LYS A 78 6.12 9.47 -7.18
C LYS A 78 5.49 10.34 -6.09
N SER A 79 5.84 10.12 -4.82
CA SER A 79 5.31 10.86 -3.67
C SER A 79 6.21 12.00 -3.16
N PHE A 80 7.30 12.34 -3.88
CA PHE A 80 8.20 13.47 -3.59
C PHE A 80 8.19 14.50 -4.71
#